data_AF-B8MGP8-F1
#
_entry.id   AF-B8MGP8-F1
#
_cell.length_a   1.000
_cell.length_b   1.000
_cell.length_c   1.000
_cell.angle_alpha   90.00
_cell.angle_beta   90.00
_cell.angle_gamma   90.00
#
_symmetry.space_group_name_H-M   'P 1'
#
loop_
_entity.id
_entity.type
_entity.pdbx_description
1 polymer ?
#
loop_
_entity_poly.entity_id
_entity_poly.type
_entity_poly.pdbx_seq_one_letter_code
_entity_poly.pdbx_strand_id
1 'polypeptide(L)'
;MQLIPKEIDKLVISQLGLLAQRRLARGVRLNHAEATALISSNLQELIRDGNHTVADLMSIGKTMLGRRHVLPSVVSSLVELQVEGTFPTGTYLVTVHHPISTDDGDLEKALYGSFLPVPPKDAFPAANPADYEPGNQPGVVIPVKNSRITLSEGRKRIKLKVMSKGDRPIQVGSHYHFIETNPQLHFDREKAYGYRLDIAAGTSIRFEPGDTKTVTLVEIGGNKIISGGNFLASGKVDLTRTEEILTRLQQAGFAHEPEPTADAGLISPFSMEREAYIRMFGPTTGDLVRLGATNLWVKLRKILLIRR
;
A
#
# COMPACT_ATOMS: atom_id res chain seq x y z
N MET A 1 25.50 -28.77 16.14
CA MET A 1 25.01 -27.39 16.28
C MET A 1 23.62 -27.43 16.91
N GLN A 2 23.25 -26.42 17.69
CA GLN A 2 21.88 -26.26 18.22
C GLN A 2 21.13 -25.26 17.33
N LEU A 3 20.79 -25.67 16.11
CA LEU A 3 20.15 -24.80 15.14
C LEU A 3 18.68 -24.58 15.51
N ILE A 4 18.28 -23.32 15.59
CA ILE A 4 16.86 -22.94 15.74
C ILE A 4 16.17 -22.87 14.37
N PRO A 5 14.83 -23.00 14.29
CA PRO A 5 14.11 -23.07 13.01
C PRO A 5 14.46 -21.94 12.03
N LYS A 6 14.58 -20.70 12.53
CA LYS A 6 14.95 -19.54 11.69
C LYS A 6 16.34 -19.66 11.05
N GLU A 7 17.28 -20.36 11.69
CA GLU A 7 18.61 -20.58 11.13
C GLU A 7 18.57 -21.65 10.04
N ILE A 8 17.72 -22.68 10.22
CA ILE A 8 17.47 -23.70 9.19
C ILE A 8 16.86 -23.05 7.94
N ASP A 9 15.88 -22.16 8.10
CA ASP A 9 15.27 -21.44 6.97
C ASP A 9 16.29 -20.56 6.23
N LYS A 10 17.19 -19.87 6.96
CA LYS A 10 18.27 -19.09 6.34
C LYS A 10 19.26 -19.97 5.58
N LEU A 11 19.55 -21.19 6.07
CA LEU A 11 20.36 -22.15 5.33
C LEU A 11 19.70 -22.57 4.00
N VAL A 12 18.37 -22.76 3.98
CA VAL A 12 17.63 -23.07 2.74
C VAL A 12 17.72 -21.91 1.74
N ILE A 13 17.55 -20.67 2.21
CA ILE A 13 17.68 -19.46 1.37
C ILE A 13 19.10 -19.36 0.82
N SER A 14 20.12 -19.53 1.65
CA SER A 14 21.53 -19.51 1.25
C SER A 14 21.81 -20.56 0.17
N GLN A 15 21.28 -21.77 0.33
CA GLN A 15 21.50 -22.84 -0.63
C GLN A 15 20.82 -22.59 -1.98
N LEU A 16 19.62 -21.99 -1.97
CA LEU A 16 18.95 -21.56 -3.20
C LEU A 16 19.69 -20.37 -3.84
N GLY A 17 20.24 -19.45 -3.04
CA GLY A 17 21.08 -18.35 -3.48
C GLY A 17 22.33 -18.84 -4.20
N LEU A 18 23.04 -19.81 -3.63
CA LEU A 18 24.21 -20.43 -4.24
C LEU A 18 23.87 -21.15 -5.55
N LEU A 19 22.72 -21.84 -5.61
CA LEU A 19 22.22 -22.44 -6.84
C LEU A 19 21.95 -21.37 -7.92
N ALA A 20 21.36 -20.24 -7.53
CA ALA A 20 21.12 -19.11 -8.42
C ALA A 20 22.43 -18.46 -8.91
N GLN A 21 23.42 -18.27 -8.03
CA GLN A 21 24.75 -17.79 -8.41
C GLN A 21 25.43 -18.70 -9.44
N ARG A 22 25.37 -20.03 -9.27
CA ARG A 22 25.90 -20.99 -10.25
C ARG A 22 25.19 -20.92 -11.60
N ARG A 23 23.89 -20.67 -11.61
CA ARG A 23 23.10 -20.46 -12.84
C ARG A 23 23.48 -19.15 -13.52
N LEU A 24 23.60 -18.07 -12.74
CA LEU A 24 24.03 -16.76 -13.22
C LEU A 24 25.44 -16.83 -13.82
N ALA A 25 26.39 -17.48 -13.14
CA ALA A 25 27.78 -17.60 -13.59
C ALA A 25 27.95 -18.34 -14.93
N ARG A 26 26.94 -19.09 -15.38
CA ARG A 26 26.93 -19.74 -16.71
C ARG A 26 25.97 -19.08 -17.71
N GLY A 27 25.50 -17.86 -17.44
CA GLY A 27 24.69 -17.07 -18.38
C GLY A 27 23.17 -17.31 -18.32
N VAL A 28 22.65 -17.96 -17.28
CA VAL A 28 21.18 -18.19 -17.16
C VAL A 28 20.49 -16.94 -16.64
N ARG A 29 19.44 -16.50 -17.34
CA ARG A 29 18.51 -15.47 -16.84
C ARG A 29 17.66 -16.02 -15.70
N LEU A 30 17.76 -15.41 -14.53
CA LEU A 30 17.13 -15.89 -13.30
C LEU A 30 15.63 -15.62 -13.29
N ASN A 31 14.85 -16.57 -12.76
CA ASN A 31 13.44 -16.37 -12.46
C ASN A 31 13.24 -15.63 -11.12
N HIS A 32 11.98 -15.41 -10.71
CA HIS A 32 11.65 -14.66 -9.50
C HIS A 32 12.28 -15.28 -8.24
N ALA A 33 12.12 -16.58 -8.04
CA ALA A 33 12.63 -17.26 -6.85
C ALA A 33 14.17 -17.25 -6.80
N GLU A 34 14.82 -17.43 -7.94
CA GLU A 34 16.29 -17.41 -8.06
C GLU A 34 16.85 -16.01 -7.81
N ALA A 35 16.26 -14.97 -8.39
CA ALA A 35 16.69 -13.59 -8.17
C ALA A 35 16.51 -13.18 -6.70
N THR A 36 15.36 -13.52 -6.10
CA THR A 36 15.10 -13.28 -4.67
C THR A 36 16.10 -13.99 -3.79
N ALA A 37 16.36 -15.27 -4.03
CA ALA A 37 17.29 -16.04 -3.20
C ALA A 37 18.73 -15.55 -3.33
N LEU A 38 19.18 -15.21 -4.55
CA LEU A 38 20.52 -14.68 -4.77
C LEU A 38 20.75 -13.37 -4.00
N ILE A 39 19.84 -12.41 -4.18
CA ILE A 39 19.97 -11.11 -3.51
C ILE A 39 19.89 -11.29 -1.99
N SER A 40 18.92 -12.05 -1.49
CA SER A 40 18.78 -12.32 -0.05
C SER A 40 20.02 -13.00 0.54
N SER A 41 20.58 -14.01 -0.15
CA SER A 41 21.78 -14.71 0.29
C SER A 41 22.98 -13.78 0.35
N ASN A 42 23.22 -12.98 -0.69
CA ASN A 42 24.35 -12.05 -0.70
C ASN A 42 24.22 -10.97 0.37
N LEU A 43 23.00 -10.46 0.59
CA LEU A 43 22.75 -9.52 1.68
C LEU A 43 23.04 -10.18 3.04
N GLN A 44 22.70 -11.45 3.25
CA GLN A 44 23.05 -12.16 4.49
C GLN A 44 24.56 -12.29 4.69
N GLU A 45 25.33 -12.55 3.62
CA GLU A 45 26.80 -12.56 3.69
C GLU A 45 27.37 -11.18 4.03
N LEU A 46 26.88 -10.12 3.37
CA LEU A 46 27.32 -8.75 3.67
C LEU A 46 26.94 -8.30 5.09
N ILE A 47 25.79 -8.77 5.61
CA ILE A 47 25.40 -8.56 7.02
C ILE A 47 26.38 -9.29 7.94
N ARG A 48 26.75 -10.53 7.59
CA ARG A 48 27.68 -11.35 8.36
C ARG A 48 29.08 -10.73 8.44
N ASP A 49 29.52 -10.06 7.38
CA ASP A 49 30.80 -9.35 7.35
C ASP A 49 30.84 -8.13 8.28
N GLY A 50 29.68 -7.53 8.56
CA GLY A 50 29.53 -6.45 9.55
C GLY A 50 30.07 -5.09 9.11
N ASN A 51 30.41 -4.92 7.83
CA ASN A 51 31.02 -3.70 7.29
C ASN A 51 29.99 -2.71 6.69
N HIS A 52 28.71 -3.07 6.67
CA HIS A 52 27.65 -2.30 6.02
C HIS A 52 26.49 -2.00 6.97
N THR A 53 25.94 -0.79 6.85
CA THR A 53 24.70 -0.41 7.53
C THR A 53 23.49 -0.98 6.80
N VAL A 54 22.32 -0.95 7.44
CA VAL A 54 21.04 -1.28 6.79
C VAL A 54 20.83 -0.44 5.53
N ALA A 55 21.11 0.86 5.57
CA ALA A 55 20.93 1.77 4.44
C ALA A 55 21.86 1.44 3.25
N ASP A 56 23.11 1.04 3.53
CA ASP A 56 24.05 0.60 2.50
C ASP A 56 23.51 -0.64 1.79
N LEU A 57 23.04 -1.62 2.55
CA LEU A 57 22.51 -2.88 2.02
C LEU A 57 21.22 -2.69 1.21
N MET A 58 20.36 -1.75 1.61
CA MET A 58 19.19 -1.34 0.82
C MET A 58 19.60 -0.81 -0.56
N SER A 59 20.74 -0.13 -0.65
CA SER A 59 21.27 0.42 -1.91
C SER A 59 22.02 -0.64 -2.72
N ILE A 60 22.89 -1.42 -2.08
CA ILE A 60 23.68 -2.50 -2.69
C ILE A 60 22.76 -3.54 -3.33
N GLY A 61 21.68 -3.93 -2.66
CA GLY A 61 20.72 -4.92 -3.18
C GLY A 61 20.10 -4.52 -4.53
N LYS A 62 19.99 -3.22 -4.85
CA LYS A 62 19.48 -2.72 -6.14
C LYS A 62 20.47 -2.83 -7.29
N THR A 63 21.73 -3.07 -6.97
CA THR A 63 22.83 -3.08 -7.94
C THR A 63 23.22 -4.48 -8.38
N MET A 64 22.91 -5.53 -7.62
CA MET A 64 23.39 -6.89 -7.91
C MET A 64 22.90 -7.42 -9.26
N LEU A 65 21.61 -7.31 -9.56
CA LEU A 65 21.00 -7.87 -10.77
C LEU A 65 20.39 -6.76 -11.64
N GLY A 66 20.62 -6.86 -12.94
CA GLY A 66 20.02 -5.99 -13.96
C GLY A 66 18.93 -6.71 -14.77
N ARG A 67 18.19 -5.97 -15.59
CA ARG A 67 17.11 -6.47 -16.46
C ARG A 67 17.57 -7.61 -17.37
N ARG A 68 18.83 -7.59 -17.81
CA ARG A 68 19.42 -8.62 -18.69
C ARG A 68 19.69 -9.95 -18.00
N HIS A 69 19.80 -9.93 -16.67
CA HIS A 69 20.17 -11.09 -15.84
C HIS A 69 18.97 -11.87 -15.32
N VAL A 70 17.76 -11.38 -15.55
CA VAL A 70 16.52 -11.97 -15.05
C VAL A 70 15.53 -12.16 -16.20
N LEU A 71 14.52 -13.02 -15.99
CA LEU A 71 13.38 -13.09 -16.90
C LEU A 71 12.59 -11.77 -16.83
N PRO A 72 11.97 -11.30 -17.94
CA PRO A 72 11.29 -10.01 -17.97
C PRO A 72 10.22 -9.82 -16.87
N SER A 73 9.48 -10.87 -16.54
CA SER A 73 8.46 -10.88 -15.48
C SER A 73 9.02 -10.60 -14.09
N VAL A 74 10.32 -10.79 -13.86
CA VAL A 74 10.95 -10.53 -12.55
C VAL A 74 10.95 -9.03 -12.24
N VAL A 75 11.09 -8.17 -13.24
CA VAL A 75 11.12 -6.71 -13.06
C VAL A 75 9.80 -6.19 -12.50
N SER A 76 8.67 -6.76 -12.93
CA SER A 76 7.34 -6.38 -12.46
C SER A 76 6.88 -7.15 -11.22
N SER A 77 7.36 -8.38 -11.01
CA SER A 77 6.95 -9.21 -9.85
C SER A 77 7.81 -8.99 -8.60
N LEU A 78 9.11 -8.73 -8.73
CA LEU A 78 10.03 -8.52 -7.61
C LEU A 78 10.17 -7.02 -7.32
N VAL A 79 9.12 -6.43 -6.75
CA VAL A 79 9.07 -4.99 -6.42
C VAL A 79 9.66 -4.67 -5.05
N GLU A 80 9.69 -5.64 -4.15
CA GLU A 80 10.22 -5.52 -2.81
C GLU A 80 10.83 -6.86 -2.39
N LEU A 81 12.00 -6.81 -1.78
CA LEU A 81 12.68 -7.95 -1.19
C LEU A 81 13.04 -7.60 0.24
N GLN A 82 12.72 -8.51 1.16
CA GLN A 82 12.97 -8.34 2.58
C GLN A 82 13.83 -9.47 3.11
N VAL A 83 14.88 -9.12 3.85
CA VAL A 83 15.75 -10.09 4.50
C VAL A 83 16.13 -9.62 5.89
N GLU A 84 16.05 -10.52 6.85
CA GLU A 84 16.47 -10.27 8.23
C GLU A 84 17.84 -10.91 8.47
N GLY A 85 18.78 -10.17 9.07
CA GLY A 85 20.12 -10.66 9.38
C GLY A 85 20.63 -10.18 10.73
N THR A 86 21.62 -10.90 11.26
CA THR A 86 22.26 -10.59 12.56
C THR A 86 23.48 -9.72 12.30
N PHE A 87 23.32 -8.41 12.45
CA PHE A 87 24.39 -7.43 12.43
C PHE A 87 25.19 -7.50 13.75
N PRO A 88 26.38 -6.87 13.83
CA PRO A 88 27.13 -6.76 15.08
C PRO A 88 26.33 -6.15 16.24
N THR A 89 25.36 -5.29 15.95
CA THR A 89 24.52 -4.61 16.95
C THR A 89 23.19 -5.30 17.24
N GLY A 90 22.88 -6.41 16.57
CA GLY A 90 21.61 -7.12 16.74
C GLY A 90 20.95 -7.50 15.42
N THR A 91 19.69 -7.92 15.49
CA THR A 91 18.95 -8.39 14.33
C THR A 91 18.11 -7.27 13.71
N TYR A 92 18.28 -7.02 12.41
CA TYR A 92 17.57 -5.96 11.70
C TYR A 92 16.99 -6.47 10.38
N LEU A 93 15.91 -5.81 9.94
CA LEU A 93 15.28 -6.01 8.64
C LEU A 93 15.94 -5.09 7.60
N VAL A 94 16.32 -5.66 6.46
CA VAL A 94 16.75 -4.94 5.26
C VAL A 94 15.67 -5.10 4.20
N THR A 95 15.19 -3.98 3.67
CA THR A 95 14.19 -3.94 2.60
C THR A 95 14.76 -3.30 1.35
N VAL A 96 14.88 -4.07 0.27
CA VAL A 96 15.31 -3.58 -1.03
C VAL A 96 14.08 -3.32 -1.90
N HIS A 97 13.79 -2.05 -2.17
CA HIS A 97 12.73 -1.65 -3.09
C HIS A 97 13.25 -1.64 -4.54
N HIS A 98 12.51 -2.27 -5.44
CA HIS A 98 12.84 -2.44 -6.85
C HIS A 98 14.29 -2.94 -7.05
N PRO A 99 14.62 -4.14 -6.56
CA PRO A 99 15.97 -4.71 -6.66
C PRO A 99 16.51 -4.79 -8.10
N ILE A 100 15.63 -4.94 -9.09
CA ILE A 100 16.02 -4.91 -10.52
C ILE A 100 15.80 -3.51 -11.07
N SER A 101 16.79 -2.63 -10.89
CA SER A 101 16.66 -1.20 -11.22
C SER A 101 17.57 -0.71 -12.36
N THR A 102 18.46 -1.57 -12.85
CA THR A 102 19.45 -1.25 -13.90
C THR A 102 19.40 -2.28 -15.03
N ASP A 103 20.08 -2.04 -16.15
CA ASP A 103 20.18 -3.02 -17.25
C ASP A 103 21.19 -4.13 -16.98
N ASP A 104 22.40 -3.74 -16.55
CA ASP A 104 23.55 -4.62 -16.48
C ASP A 104 23.98 -5.00 -15.05
N GLY A 105 23.40 -4.41 -14.00
CA GLY A 105 23.78 -4.72 -12.60
C GLY A 105 25.30 -4.68 -12.32
N ASP A 106 25.69 -5.33 -11.22
CA ASP A 106 27.06 -5.50 -10.74
C ASP A 106 27.24 -6.98 -10.37
N LEU A 107 27.74 -7.76 -11.34
CA LEU A 107 27.86 -9.21 -11.21
C LEU A 107 28.94 -9.64 -10.22
N GLU A 108 29.92 -8.78 -9.93
CA GLU A 108 30.89 -9.04 -8.86
C GLU A 108 30.16 -9.05 -7.50
N LYS A 109 29.28 -8.07 -7.28
CA LYS A 109 28.41 -8.07 -6.10
C LYS A 109 27.38 -9.19 -6.11
N ALA A 110 26.86 -9.58 -7.28
CA ALA A 110 25.90 -10.69 -7.41
C ALA A 110 26.54 -12.07 -7.12
N LEU A 111 27.85 -12.20 -7.32
CA LEU A 111 28.61 -13.43 -7.08
C LEU A 111 29.48 -13.33 -5.82
N TYR A 112 29.27 -12.31 -4.99
CA TYR A 112 30.00 -12.13 -3.72
C TYR A 112 29.92 -13.39 -2.85
N GLY A 113 31.05 -13.76 -2.25
CA GLY A 113 31.18 -14.95 -1.39
C GLY A 113 31.12 -16.31 -2.11
N SER A 114 30.80 -16.34 -3.41
CA SER A 114 30.59 -17.60 -4.14
C SER A 114 31.86 -18.23 -4.70
N PHE A 115 32.93 -17.43 -4.87
CA PHE A 115 34.17 -17.79 -5.57
C PHE A 115 33.97 -18.27 -7.02
N LEU A 116 32.81 -17.99 -7.62
CA LEU A 116 32.54 -18.29 -9.03
C LEU A 116 33.13 -17.20 -9.93
N PRO A 117 33.59 -17.57 -11.15
CA PRO A 117 34.04 -16.58 -12.11
C PRO A 117 32.87 -15.70 -12.55
N VAL A 118 33.12 -14.40 -12.71
CA VAL A 118 32.15 -13.48 -13.29
C VAL A 118 31.99 -13.80 -14.78
N PRO A 119 30.76 -14.08 -15.25
CA PRO A 119 30.53 -14.38 -16.67
C PRO A 119 30.78 -13.14 -17.53
N PRO A 120 31.22 -13.31 -18.79
CA PRO A 120 31.42 -12.19 -19.69
C PRO A 120 30.06 -11.56 -20.07
N LYS A 121 30.05 -10.26 -20.41
CA LYS A 121 28.81 -9.48 -20.63
C LYS A 121 27.95 -10.00 -21.79
N ASP A 122 28.58 -10.61 -22.79
CA ASP A 122 27.93 -11.22 -23.95
C ASP A 122 27.15 -12.49 -23.60
N ALA A 123 27.41 -13.12 -22.46
CA ALA A 123 26.61 -14.23 -21.94
C ALA A 123 25.15 -13.82 -21.67
N PHE A 124 24.88 -12.52 -21.52
CA PHE A 124 23.54 -11.98 -21.33
C PHE A 124 23.19 -11.00 -22.45
N PRO A 125 22.43 -11.43 -23.47
CA PRO A 125 21.97 -10.53 -24.53
C PRO A 125 21.18 -9.34 -23.98
N ALA A 126 21.13 -8.24 -24.74
CA ALA A 126 20.35 -7.07 -24.38
C ALA A 126 18.88 -7.41 -24.12
N ALA A 127 18.26 -6.64 -23.22
CA ALA A 127 16.86 -6.78 -22.87
C ALA A 127 16.00 -6.25 -24.04
N ASN A 128 14.98 -7.00 -24.47
CA ASN A 128 14.08 -6.53 -25.52
C ASN A 128 13.07 -5.52 -24.92
N PRO A 129 13.02 -4.26 -25.38
CA PRO A 129 12.10 -3.26 -24.83
C PRO A 129 10.62 -3.68 -24.83
N ALA A 130 10.20 -4.47 -25.83
CA ALA A 130 8.81 -4.94 -25.96
C ALA A 130 8.37 -5.82 -24.77
N ASP A 131 9.30 -6.54 -24.13
CA ASP A 131 9.00 -7.43 -22.99
C ASP A 131 8.64 -6.63 -21.73
N TYR A 132 8.97 -5.35 -21.69
CA TYR A 132 8.76 -4.45 -20.55
C TYR A 132 7.58 -3.50 -20.77
N GLU A 133 6.88 -3.61 -21.90
CA GLU A 133 5.67 -2.84 -22.13
C GLU A 133 4.62 -3.17 -21.05
N PRO A 134 3.92 -2.16 -20.50
CA PRO A 134 2.96 -2.38 -19.42
C PRO A 134 1.90 -3.44 -19.75
N GLY A 135 1.39 -3.45 -21.00
CA GLY A 135 0.41 -4.43 -21.47
C GLY A 135 0.94 -5.86 -21.55
N ASN A 136 2.26 -6.03 -21.57
CA ASN A 136 2.91 -7.33 -21.67
C ASN A 136 3.32 -7.91 -20.30
N GLN A 137 3.03 -7.21 -19.21
CA GLN A 137 3.37 -7.69 -17.86
C GLN A 137 2.39 -8.75 -17.35
N PRO A 138 2.88 -9.74 -16.59
CA PRO A 138 2.01 -10.71 -15.94
C PRO A 138 1.01 -10.05 -15.00
N GLY A 139 -0.26 -10.45 -15.08
CA GLY A 139 -1.30 -9.92 -14.17
C GLY A 139 -1.71 -8.48 -14.44
N VAL A 140 -1.27 -7.85 -15.54
CA VAL A 140 -1.65 -6.47 -15.87
C VAL A 140 -3.17 -6.33 -15.96
N VAL A 141 -3.66 -5.21 -15.45
CA VAL A 141 -5.06 -4.79 -15.58
C VAL A 141 -5.15 -3.66 -16.60
N ILE A 142 -6.02 -3.84 -17.60
CA ILE A 142 -6.37 -2.78 -18.55
C ILE A 142 -7.72 -2.18 -18.11
N PRO A 143 -7.73 -0.92 -17.63
CA PRO A 143 -8.96 -0.23 -17.25
C PRO A 143 -9.82 0.10 -18.48
N VAL A 144 -11.12 0.24 -18.26
CA VAL A 144 -11.98 0.92 -19.24
C VAL A 144 -11.54 2.38 -19.36
N LYS A 145 -11.13 2.77 -20.58
CA LYS A 145 -10.58 4.10 -20.88
C LYS A 145 -11.51 5.24 -20.45
N ASN A 146 -10.91 6.34 -19.97
CA ASN A 146 -11.56 7.61 -19.67
C ASN A 146 -12.80 7.47 -18.76
N SER A 147 -12.74 6.59 -17.76
CA SER A 147 -13.85 6.39 -16.84
C SER A 147 -13.43 6.68 -15.40
N ARG A 148 -14.29 7.41 -14.68
CA ARG A 148 -14.14 7.68 -13.25
C ARG A 148 -15.14 6.83 -12.48
N ILE A 149 -14.76 6.45 -11.26
CA ILE A 149 -15.63 5.71 -10.36
C ILE A 149 -16.20 6.66 -9.32
N THR A 150 -17.52 6.80 -9.33
CA THR A 150 -18.28 7.58 -8.34
C THR A 150 -18.50 6.74 -7.08
N LEU A 151 -18.12 7.27 -5.92
CA LEU A 151 -18.30 6.60 -4.64
C LEU A 151 -19.57 7.07 -3.93
N SER A 152 -20.18 6.17 -3.13
CA SER A 152 -21.34 6.47 -2.28
C SER A 152 -22.47 7.23 -3.02
N GLU A 153 -22.77 6.82 -4.26
CA GLU A 153 -23.75 7.48 -5.12
C GLU A 153 -25.15 7.49 -4.46
N GLY A 154 -25.90 8.58 -4.66
CA GLY A 154 -27.26 8.74 -4.15
C GLY A 154 -27.38 9.07 -2.65
N ARG A 155 -26.26 9.21 -1.91
CA ARG A 155 -26.27 9.57 -0.48
C ARG A 155 -26.20 11.08 -0.25
N LYS A 156 -26.84 11.54 0.83
CA LYS A 156 -26.78 12.92 1.30
C LYS A 156 -25.36 13.30 1.71
N ARG A 157 -24.99 14.54 1.44
CA ARG A 157 -23.64 15.08 1.67
C ARG A 157 -23.72 16.45 2.31
N ILE A 158 -22.69 16.75 3.11
CA ILE A 158 -22.49 18.05 3.73
C ILE A 158 -20.99 18.41 3.68
N LYS A 159 -20.67 19.70 3.70
CA LYS A 159 -19.31 20.18 3.95
C LYS A 159 -19.26 20.80 5.33
N LEU A 160 -18.20 20.48 6.08
CA LEU A 160 -17.94 21.06 7.40
C LEU A 160 -16.49 21.54 7.47
N LYS A 161 -16.30 22.71 8.08
CA LYS A 161 -14.98 23.19 8.44
C LYS A 161 -14.55 22.56 9.75
N VAL A 162 -13.37 21.95 9.76
CA VAL A 162 -12.84 21.20 10.90
C VAL A 162 -11.48 21.76 11.26
N MET A 163 -11.33 22.20 12.51
CA MET A 163 -10.09 22.76 13.06
C MET A 163 -9.53 21.84 14.15
N SER A 164 -8.24 21.56 14.10
CA SER A 164 -7.53 20.86 15.18
C SER A 164 -6.96 21.86 16.17
N LYS A 165 -7.38 21.81 17.43
CA LYS A 165 -6.74 22.56 18.54
C LYS A 165 -5.87 21.66 19.42
N GLY A 166 -5.61 20.44 18.97
CA GLY A 166 -4.72 19.50 19.66
C GLY A 166 -3.24 19.86 19.47
N ASP A 167 -2.40 19.34 20.36
CA ASP A 167 -0.94 19.43 20.32
C ASP A 167 -0.29 18.28 19.53
N ARG A 168 -1.11 17.33 19.08
CA ARG A 168 -0.72 16.13 18.35
C ARG A 168 -1.54 15.98 17.07
N PRO A 169 -0.99 15.33 16.04
CA PRO A 169 -1.71 15.09 14.81
C PRO A 169 -2.90 14.13 15.02
N ILE A 170 -4.00 14.42 14.34
CA ILE A 170 -5.23 13.62 14.40
C ILE A 170 -5.55 13.11 12.98
N GLN A 171 -5.77 11.81 12.84
CA GLN A 171 -6.08 11.19 11.55
C GLN A 171 -7.41 10.45 11.63
N VAL A 172 -8.36 10.83 10.77
CA VAL A 172 -9.73 10.30 10.78
C VAL A 172 -9.96 9.45 9.54
N GLY A 173 -10.33 8.19 9.74
CA GLY A 173 -10.57 7.23 8.67
C GLY A 173 -11.93 7.43 7.95
N SER A 174 -12.00 6.94 6.71
CA SER A 174 -13.16 7.03 5.81
C SER A 174 -14.51 6.59 6.41
N HIS A 175 -14.51 5.58 7.29
CA HIS A 175 -15.71 4.95 7.84
C HIS A 175 -15.92 5.18 9.33
N TYR A 176 -15.12 6.07 9.92
CA TYR A 176 -15.31 6.46 11.32
C TYR A 176 -16.53 7.39 11.43
N HIS A 177 -17.37 7.20 12.46
CA HIS A 177 -18.51 8.07 12.72
C HIS A 177 -18.03 9.47 13.08
N PHE A 178 -18.28 10.47 12.23
CA PHE A 178 -17.56 11.73 12.30
C PHE A 178 -17.84 12.50 13.61
N ILE A 179 -19.06 12.38 14.14
CA ILE A 179 -19.45 12.91 15.45
C ILE A 179 -18.63 12.34 16.63
N GLU A 180 -18.08 11.14 16.51
CA GLU A 180 -17.31 10.46 17.58
C GLU A 180 -15.82 10.79 17.52
N THR A 181 -15.37 11.61 16.55
CA THR A 181 -13.94 11.88 16.36
C THR A 181 -13.34 12.66 17.54
N ASN A 182 -12.00 12.65 17.64
CA ASN A 182 -11.22 13.18 18.75
C ASN A 182 -11.81 14.50 19.34
N PRO A 183 -11.93 14.63 20.67
CA PRO A 183 -12.46 15.82 21.35
C PRO A 183 -11.83 17.15 20.93
N GLN A 184 -10.56 17.14 20.54
CA GLN A 184 -9.79 18.34 20.15
C GLN A 184 -10.04 18.80 18.71
N LEU A 185 -10.91 18.11 17.95
CA LEU A 185 -11.41 18.59 16.68
C LEU A 185 -12.65 19.45 16.90
N HIS A 186 -12.54 20.72 16.50
CA HIS A 186 -13.58 21.74 16.56
C HIS A 186 -14.33 21.78 15.23
N PHE A 187 -15.61 21.44 15.27
CA PHE A 187 -16.54 21.49 14.14
C PHE A 187 -17.99 21.34 14.64
N ASP A 188 -18.94 21.47 13.72
CA ASP A 188 -20.35 21.26 13.99
C ASP A 188 -20.68 19.76 14.14
N ARG A 189 -20.60 19.27 15.39
CA ARG A 189 -20.95 17.88 15.74
C ARG A 189 -22.41 17.52 15.50
N GLU A 190 -23.31 18.51 15.54
CA GLU A 190 -24.73 18.31 15.29
C GLU A 190 -24.93 17.83 13.86
N LYS A 191 -24.35 18.58 12.91
CA LYS A 191 -24.42 18.27 11.48
C LYS A 191 -23.68 17.00 11.12
N ALA A 192 -22.62 16.66 11.84
CA ALA A 192 -21.86 15.43 11.64
C ALA A 192 -22.59 14.16 12.10
N TYR A 193 -23.72 14.27 12.81
CA TYR A 193 -24.46 13.12 13.32
C TYR A 193 -25.00 12.23 12.19
N GLY A 194 -24.61 10.95 12.17
CA GLY A 194 -24.99 10.02 11.09
C GLY A 194 -24.17 10.16 9.81
N TYR A 195 -23.04 10.88 9.85
CA TYR A 195 -22.15 11.06 8.72
C TYR A 195 -20.74 10.47 8.95
N ARG A 196 -20.04 10.21 7.84
CA ARG A 196 -18.63 9.80 7.76
C ARG A 196 -17.93 10.55 6.63
N LEU A 197 -16.61 10.51 6.54
CA LEU A 197 -15.87 11.15 5.44
C LEU A 197 -16.27 10.57 4.06
N ASP A 198 -16.53 11.45 3.08
CA ASP A 198 -16.77 11.08 1.67
C ASP A 198 -15.44 10.96 0.91
N ILE A 199 -14.65 9.96 1.27
CA ILE A 199 -13.36 9.64 0.67
C ILE A 199 -13.28 8.15 0.33
N ALA A 200 -12.26 7.75 -0.42
CA ALA A 200 -12.03 6.36 -0.76
C ALA A 200 -11.92 5.46 0.49
N ALA A 201 -12.55 4.29 0.45
CA ALA A 201 -12.54 3.36 1.58
C ALA A 201 -11.11 2.98 1.97
N GLY A 202 -10.85 2.88 3.28
CA GLY A 202 -9.50 2.61 3.83
C GLY A 202 -8.58 3.83 3.89
N THR A 203 -8.94 4.96 3.28
CA THR A 203 -8.16 6.22 3.40
C THR A 203 -8.60 7.04 4.61
N SER A 204 -7.89 8.13 4.85
CA SER A 204 -8.12 9.03 6.00
C SER A 204 -7.73 10.47 5.66
N ILE A 205 -8.32 11.42 6.39
CA ILE A 205 -7.86 12.81 6.40
C ILE A 205 -7.04 13.04 7.67
N ARG A 206 -5.86 13.62 7.51
CA ARG A 206 -4.95 14.00 8.58
C ARG A 206 -5.06 15.49 8.87
N PHE A 207 -5.12 15.84 10.14
CA PHE A 207 -5.12 17.19 10.69
C PHE A 207 -3.86 17.36 11.54
N GLU A 208 -3.00 18.29 11.16
CA GLU A 208 -1.86 18.68 12.00
C GLU A 208 -2.34 19.60 13.15
N PRO A 209 -1.55 19.79 14.22
CA PRO A 209 -1.84 20.79 15.26
C PRO A 209 -2.11 22.18 14.66
N GLY A 210 -3.26 22.79 14.97
CA GLY A 210 -3.69 24.10 14.45
C GLY A 210 -4.29 24.08 13.04
N ASP A 211 -4.26 22.93 12.35
CA ASP A 211 -4.74 22.81 10.98
C ASP A 211 -6.26 22.99 10.87
N THR A 212 -6.71 23.59 9.77
CA THR A 212 -8.12 23.83 9.48
C THR A 212 -8.44 23.40 8.06
N LYS A 213 -9.33 22.41 7.91
CA LYS A 213 -9.71 21.85 6.61
C LYS A 213 -11.22 21.76 6.47
N THR A 214 -11.72 22.07 5.28
CA THR A 214 -13.11 21.78 4.92
C THR A 214 -13.18 20.35 4.39
N VAL A 215 -13.95 19.50 5.06
CA VAL A 215 -14.15 18.10 4.68
C VAL A 215 -15.55 17.89 4.11
N THR A 216 -15.68 16.97 3.17
CA THR A 216 -16.99 16.50 2.71
C THR A 216 -17.36 15.25 3.47
N LEU A 217 -18.55 15.22 4.04
CA LEU A 217 -19.12 14.07 4.72
C LEU A 217 -20.28 13.50 3.91
N VAL A 218 -20.48 12.18 4.02
CA VAL A 218 -21.56 11.43 3.40
C VAL A 218 -22.32 10.64 4.47
N GLU A 219 -23.64 10.56 4.31
CA GLU A 219 -24.52 9.85 5.23
C GLU A 219 -24.16 8.35 5.30
N ILE A 220 -24.22 7.77 6.49
CA ILE A 220 -24.02 6.33 6.66
C ILE A 220 -25.14 5.53 5.98
N GLY A 221 -24.79 4.34 5.48
CA GLY A 221 -25.72 3.43 4.82
C GLY A 221 -26.39 2.44 5.78
N GLY A 222 -26.98 1.40 5.21
CA GLY A 222 -27.57 0.28 5.94
C GLY A 222 -28.67 0.72 6.92
N ASN A 223 -28.67 0.11 8.11
CA ASN A 223 -29.65 0.37 9.16
C ASN A 223 -29.46 1.73 9.87
N LYS A 224 -28.42 2.49 9.48
CA LYS A 224 -28.02 3.77 10.10
C LYS A 224 -27.90 3.64 11.62
N ILE A 225 -27.09 2.69 12.07
CA ILE A 225 -26.79 2.46 13.49
C ILE A 225 -25.33 2.85 13.72
N ILE A 226 -25.11 3.74 14.68
CA ILE A 226 -23.79 4.14 15.17
C ILE A 226 -23.39 3.19 16.29
N SER A 227 -22.16 2.68 16.24
CA SER A 227 -21.60 1.79 17.26
C SER A 227 -20.09 1.99 17.40
N GLY A 228 -19.55 1.78 18.60
CA GLY A 228 -18.13 1.96 18.88
C GLY A 228 -17.76 3.43 19.06
N GLY A 229 -16.53 3.80 18.67
CA GLY A 229 -16.03 5.16 18.86
C GLY A 229 -15.78 5.46 20.34
N ASN A 230 -16.28 6.59 20.83
CA ASN A 230 -16.28 6.94 22.25
C ASN A 230 -17.59 6.54 22.95
N PHE A 231 -18.48 5.83 22.23
CA PHE A 231 -19.78 5.35 22.71
C PHE A 231 -20.80 6.45 23.08
N LEU A 232 -20.60 7.70 22.65
CA LEU A 232 -21.44 8.84 23.07
C LEU A 232 -22.70 9.02 22.22
N ALA A 233 -22.63 8.66 20.93
CA ALA A 233 -23.69 8.75 19.93
C ALA A 233 -24.23 7.37 19.50
N SER A 234 -23.99 6.33 20.31
CA SER A 234 -24.39 4.95 20.00
C SER A 234 -25.91 4.80 19.77
N GLY A 235 -26.27 3.89 18.86
CA GLY A 235 -27.64 3.51 18.54
C GLY A 235 -28.09 3.98 17.15
N LYS A 236 -29.38 3.81 16.86
CA LYS A 236 -29.97 4.23 15.59
C LYS A 236 -29.89 5.75 15.45
N VAL A 237 -29.53 6.22 14.25
CA VAL A 237 -29.54 7.64 13.89
C VAL A 237 -30.97 8.15 13.94
N ASP A 238 -31.24 9.03 14.90
CA ASP A 238 -32.53 9.65 15.15
C ASP A 238 -32.32 11.10 15.56
N LEU A 239 -32.80 12.04 14.73
CA LEU A 239 -32.59 13.46 14.93
C LEU A 239 -33.24 14.00 16.22
N THR A 240 -34.20 13.27 16.80
CA THR A 240 -34.82 13.63 18.08
C THR A 240 -33.85 13.49 19.27
N ARG A 241 -32.81 12.67 19.13
CA ARG A 241 -31.79 12.42 20.17
C ARG A 241 -30.59 13.37 20.09
N THR A 242 -30.58 14.26 19.11
CA THR A 242 -29.40 15.08 18.79
C THR A 242 -28.98 15.96 19.97
N GLU A 243 -29.93 16.66 20.61
CA GLU A 243 -29.65 17.53 21.76
C GLU A 243 -29.07 16.75 22.95
N GLU A 244 -29.63 15.57 23.23
CA GLU A 244 -29.17 14.67 24.28
C GLU A 244 -27.72 14.23 24.02
N ILE A 245 -27.41 13.81 22.79
CA ILE A 245 -26.08 13.35 22.38
C ILE A 245 -25.07 14.50 22.45
N LEU A 246 -25.43 15.70 21.98
CA LEU A 246 -24.57 16.89 22.06
C LEU A 246 -24.25 17.26 23.50
N THR A 247 -25.24 17.21 24.39
CA THR A 247 -25.05 17.48 25.82
C THR A 247 -24.03 16.50 26.42
N ARG A 248 -24.15 15.20 26.13
CA ARG A 248 -23.18 14.19 26.59
C ARG A 248 -21.79 14.43 26.02
N LEU A 249 -21.68 14.78 24.73
CA LEU A 249 -20.40 15.09 24.08
C LEU A 249 -19.71 16.28 24.75
N GLN A 250 -20.43 17.36 24.99
CA GLN A 250 -19.89 18.55 25.64
C GLN A 250 -19.48 18.26 27.10
N GLN A 251 -20.28 17.50 27.85
CA GLN A 251 -19.92 17.04 29.20
C GLN A 251 -18.66 16.17 29.21
N ALA A 252 -18.45 15.36 28.17
CA ALA A 252 -17.25 14.56 27.98
C ALA A 252 -16.05 15.35 27.39
N GLY A 253 -16.19 16.67 27.21
CA GLY A 253 -15.11 17.56 26.76
C GLY A 253 -14.91 17.59 25.24
N PHE A 254 -15.86 17.11 24.44
CA PHE A 254 -15.77 17.17 22.99
C PHE A 254 -16.12 18.58 22.50
N ALA A 255 -15.20 19.18 21.74
CA ALA A 255 -15.43 20.48 21.15
C ALA A 255 -16.58 20.45 20.13
N HIS A 256 -17.45 21.46 20.21
CA HIS A 256 -18.55 21.68 19.28
C HIS A 256 -18.61 23.18 18.95
N GLU A 257 -18.57 23.51 17.67
CA GLU A 257 -18.70 24.87 17.16
C GLU A 257 -19.81 24.88 16.10
N PRO A 258 -21.00 25.45 16.38
CA PRO A 258 -22.10 25.53 15.41
C PRO A 258 -21.67 26.28 14.16
N GLU A 259 -21.94 25.73 12.97
CA GLU A 259 -21.64 26.38 11.70
C GLU A 259 -22.94 26.77 11.01
N PRO A 260 -23.37 28.04 11.01
CA PRO A 260 -24.71 28.45 10.55
C PRO A 260 -24.97 28.12 9.06
N THR A 261 -23.94 28.20 8.23
CA THR A 261 -23.99 27.90 6.78
C THR A 261 -23.09 26.71 6.46
N ALA A 262 -23.57 25.50 6.74
CA ALA A 262 -23.05 24.33 6.03
C ALA A 262 -23.74 24.31 4.67
N ASP A 263 -22.99 24.55 3.59
CA ASP A 263 -23.54 24.54 2.22
C ASP A 263 -24.25 23.21 1.94
N ALA A 264 -25.59 23.26 1.92
CA ALA A 264 -26.45 22.16 1.48
C ALA A 264 -26.69 22.19 -0.04
N GLY A 265 -25.85 22.92 -0.79
CA GLY A 265 -25.87 22.90 -2.25
C GLY A 265 -25.64 21.49 -2.80
N LEU A 266 -25.88 21.29 -4.10
CA LEU A 266 -25.58 20.03 -4.79
C LEU A 266 -24.08 19.72 -4.71
N ILE A 267 -23.65 19.05 -3.65
CA ILE A 267 -22.28 18.57 -3.48
C ILE A 267 -22.12 17.34 -4.37
N SER A 268 -21.30 17.47 -5.41
CA SER A 268 -20.95 16.37 -6.29
C SER A 268 -20.35 15.21 -5.49
N PRO A 269 -20.74 13.96 -5.77
CA PRO A 269 -20.12 12.81 -5.15
C PRO A 269 -18.61 12.76 -5.34
N PHE A 270 -17.89 12.28 -4.32
CA PHE A 270 -16.49 11.95 -4.50
C PHE A 270 -16.33 10.93 -5.65
N SER A 271 -15.46 11.26 -6.60
CA SER A 271 -15.09 10.37 -7.69
C SER A 271 -13.58 10.24 -7.75
N MET A 272 -13.12 9.10 -8.24
CA MET A 272 -11.69 8.83 -8.43
C MET A 272 -11.43 8.20 -9.79
N GLU A 273 -10.21 8.38 -10.29
CA GLU A 273 -9.76 7.70 -11.51
C GLU A 273 -9.83 6.19 -11.34
N ARG A 274 -10.23 5.50 -12.41
CA ARG A 274 -10.41 4.05 -12.36
C ARG A 274 -9.10 3.31 -12.14
N GLU A 275 -7.99 3.82 -12.67
CA GLU A 275 -6.64 3.34 -12.40
C GLU A 275 -6.30 3.41 -10.91
N ALA A 276 -6.67 4.51 -10.25
CA ALA A 276 -6.49 4.65 -8.80
C ALA A 276 -7.39 3.69 -8.03
N TYR A 277 -8.62 3.48 -8.49
CA TYR A 277 -9.54 2.50 -7.90
C TYR A 277 -8.96 1.08 -7.98
N ILE A 278 -8.45 0.69 -9.15
CA ILE A 278 -7.84 -0.63 -9.40
C ILE A 278 -6.65 -0.87 -8.45
N ARG A 279 -5.79 0.12 -8.27
CA ARG A 279 -4.64 0.00 -7.36
C ARG A 279 -5.04 -0.21 -5.91
N MET A 280 -6.17 0.36 -5.48
CA MET A 280 -6.63 0.31 -4.09
C MET A 280 -7.51 -0.91 -3.79
N PHE A 281 -8.42 -1.25 -4.71
CA PHE A 281 -9.51 -2.19 -4.47
C PHE A 281 -9.50 -3.38 -5.44
N GLY A 282 -8.60 -3.37 -6.41
CA GLY A 282 -8.59 -4.32 -7.51
C GLY A 282 -9.51 -3.92 -8.66
N PRO A 283 -9.45 -4.69 -9.77
CA PRO A 283 -10.21 -4.44 -10.98
C PRO A 283 -11.72 -4.52 -10.77
N THR A 284 -12.48 -3.76 -11.57
CA THR A 284 -13.95 -3.68 -11.50
C THR A 284 -14.65 -3.98 -12.83
N THR A 285 -15.99 -3.99 -12.81
CA THR A 285 -16.85 -4.41 -13.91
C THR A 285 -16.49 -3.69 -15.21
N GLY A 286 -16.03 -4.45 -16.20
CA GLY A 286 -15.58 -3.96 -17.51
C GLY A 286 -14.07 -4.02 -17.73
N ASP A 287 -13.27 -4.09 -16.67
CA ASP A 287 -11.81 -4.17 -16.77
C ASP A 287 -11.36 -5.53 -17.31
N LEU A 288 -10.21 -5.53 -17.98
CA LEU A 288 -9.54 -6.73 -18.48
C LEU A 288 -8.34 -7.04 -17.61
N VAL A 289 -8.17 -8.32 -17.26
CA VAL A 289 -7.04 -8.81 -16.48
C VAL A 289 -6.32 -9.89 -17.27
N ARG A 290 -5.00 -9.78 -17.39
CA ARG A 290 -4.17 -10.82 -18.00
C ARG A 290 -3.93 -11.96 -17.02
N LEU A 291 -4.10 -13.22 -17.45
CA LEU A 291 -3.88 -14.38 -16.58
C LEU A 291 -2.40 -14.76 -16.53
N GLY A 292 -1.68 -14.29 -15.52
CA GLY A 292 -0.25 -14.55 -15.36
C GLY A 292 0.53 -14.11 -16.60
N ALA A 293 1.52 -14.91 -17.01
CA ALA A 293 2.32 -14.67 -18.23
C ALA A 293 1.66 -15.21 -19.52
N THR A 294 0.41 -15.69 -19.47
CA THR A 294 -0.27 -16.30 -20.63
C THR A 294 -0.80 -15.24 -21.60
N ASN A 295 -1.35 -15.66 -22.75
CA ASN A 295 -2.05 -14.76 -23.68
C ASN A 295 -3.56 -14.66 -23.37
N LEU A 296 -4.01 -15.20 -22.24
CA LEU A 296 -5.42 -15.23 -21.86
C LEU A 296 -5.81 -13.96 -21.10
N TRP A 297 -6.99 -13.43 -21.44
CA TRP A 297 -7.57 -12.24 -20.84
C TRP A 297 -8.96 -12.54 -20.28
N VAL A 298 -9.23 -12.04 -19.08
CA VAL A 298 -10.55 -12.15 -18.43
C VAL A 298 -11.17 -10.77 -18.32
N LYS A 299 -12.40 -10.63 -18.82
CA LYS A 299 -13.23 -9.43 -18.63
C LYS A 299 -14.14 -9.60 -17.42
N LEU A 300 -14.04 -8.68 -16.46
CA LEU A 300 -14.92 -8.70 -15.30
C LEU A 300 -16.34 -8.30 -15.71
N ARG A 301 -17.30 -9.22 -15.54
CA ARG A 301 -18.70 -9.00 -15.95
C ARG A 301 -19.57 -8.37 -14.88
N LYS A 302 -19.34 -8.68 -13.62
CA LYS A 302 -20.11 -8.16 -12.49
C LYS A 302 -19.28 -8.26 -11.23
N ILE A 303 -19.29 -7.20 -10.43
CA ILE A 303 -18.76 -7.20 -9.07
C ILE A 303 -19.89 -6.95 -8.07
N LEU A 304 -19.91 -7.77 -7.03
CA LEU A 304 -20.76 -7.55 -5.87
C LEU A 304 -20.02 -6.68 -4.85
N LEU A 305 -20.03 -5.36 -5.02
CA LEU A 305 -19.61 -4.45 -3.96
C LEU A 305 -20.75 -4.39 -2.95
N ILE A 306 -20.49 -4.84 -1.72
CA ILE A 306 -21.48 -4.75 -0.64
C ILE A 306 -21.74 -3.25 -0.40
N ARG A 307 -22.90 -2.78 -0.84
CA ARG A 307 -23.40 -1.42 -0.56
C ARG A 307 -23.82 -1.36 0.92
N ARG A 308 -22.84 -1.34 1.84
CA ARG A 308 -23.09 -1.15 3.28
C ARG A 308 -23.46 0.30 3.57
#